data_AF-A0A1D2QHI8-F1
#
_entry.id   AF-A0A1D2QHI8-F1
#
_cell.length_a   1.000
_cell.length_b   1.000
_cell.length_c   1.000
_cell.angle_alpha   90.00
_cell.angle_beta   90.00
_cell.angle_gamma   90.00
#
_symmetry.space_group_name_H-M   'P 1'
#
loop_
_entity.id
_entity.type
_entity.pdbx_description
1 polymer ?
#
loop_
_entity_poly.entity_id
_entity_poly.type
_entity_poly.pdbx_seq_one_letter_code
_entity_poly.pdbx_strand_id
1 'polypeptide(L)'
;MEQSPLSQASDDRLLDMLFAGEEIEEEIELEGARIAVTSHRLLAFMPEGGERRFDHEDRPNVLDARVQAAGKPDYLSWSVRSFVYGLLLVGCGYLLNSSGLLTNLDGTTPTEGDVILGLQQMVGMMVSAFTLLTSVLLPVGGVLLLAAAVFGALYVTTRSEELIIERAGRDPIRVPVNGDEAKDAARRIRAAVGTSSKPSAD
;
A
#
# COMPACT_ATOMS: atom_id res chain seq x y z
N MET A 1 -13.74 19.54 24.64
CA MET A 1 -12.88 20.06 23.56
C MET A 1 -11.73 20.79 24.24
N GLU A 2 -10.77 20.02 24.77
CA GLU A 2 -9.55 20.57 25.35
C GLU A 2 -8.58 20.79 24.19
N GLN A 3 -8.34 22.06 23.86
CA GLN A 3 -7.28 22.42 22.93
C GLN A 3 -5.95 22.05 23.60
N SER A 4 -5.14 21.23 22.92
CA SER A 4 -3.86 20.78 23.43
C SER A 4 -2.96 21.99 23.71
N PRO A 5 -2.31 22.08 24.89
CA PRO A 5 -1.44 23.21 25.25
C PRO A 5 -0.25 23.40 24.30
N LEU A 6 0.01 22.44 23.42
CA LEU A 6 1.02 22.51 22.36
C LEU A 6 0.59 23.35 21.15
N SER A 7 -0.71 23.52 20.89
CA SER A 7 -1.25 24.32 19.79
C SER A 7 -1.00 25.82 19.99
N GLN A 8 -1.12 26.32 21.23
CA GLN A 8 -0.79 27.71 21.56
C GLN A 8 0.72 27.96 21.59
N ALA A 9 1.52 26.98 22.05
CA ALA A 9 2.98 27.10 22.06
C ALA A 9 3.60 27.09 20.64
N SER A 10 2.92 26.47 19.66
CA SER A 10 3.33 26.51 18.26
C SER A 10 2.98 27.83 17.58
N ASP A 11 1.81 28.44 17.86
CA ASP A 11 1.42 29.71 17.24
C ASP A 11 2.38 30.85 17.60
N ASP A 12 2.68 31.02 18.90
CA ASP A 12 3.62 32.04 19.37
C ASP A 12 5.03 31.81 18.80
N ARG A 13 5.45 30.54 18.69
CA ARG A 13 6.76 30.19 18.12
C ARG A 13 6.82 30.39 16.61
N LEU A 14 5.70 30.20 15.91
CA LEU A 14 5.61 30.39 14.46
C LEU A 14 5.67 31.88 14.15
N LEU A 15 4.95 32.72 14.91
CA LEU A 15 5.02 34.18 14.83
C LEU A 15 6.42 34.72 15.10
N ASP A 16 7.15 34.16 16.06
CA ASP A 16 8.54 34.52 16.36
C ASP A 16 9.53 34.14 15.23
N MET A 17 9.14 33.23 14.32
CA MET A 17 9.97 32.78 13.20
C MET A 17 9.68 33.54 11.89
N LEU A 18 8.65 34.39 11.88
CA LEU A 18 8.33 35.23 10.73
C LEU A 18 9.32 36.38 10.61
N PHE A 19 9.69 36.73 9.39
CA PHE A 19 10.44 37.96 9.14
C PHE A 19 9.54 39.19 9.31
N ALA A 20 10.15 40.37 9.52
CA ALA A 20 9.40 41.60 9.62
C ALA A 20 8.60 41.89 8.33
N GLY A 21 7.27 41.98 8.44
CA GLY A 21 6.36 42.13 7.30
C GLY A 21 6.01 40.83 6.57
N GLU A 22 6.42 39.69 7.12
CA GLU A 22 5.95 38.38 6.68
C GLU A 22 4.62 38.06 7.35
N GLU A 23 3.63 37.66 6.56
CA GLU A 23 2.29 37.32 7.03
C GLU A 23 1.97 35.88 6.63
N ILE A 24 1.21 35.17 7.46
CA ILE A 24 0.74 33.82 7.18
C ILE A 24 -0.44 33.94 6.22
N GLU A 25 -0.29 33.40 5.00
CA GLU A 25 -1.37 33.36 4.01
C GLU A 25 -2.27 32.14 4.25
N GLU A 26 -1.68 30.98 4.57
CA GLU A 26 -2.40 29.72 4.74
C GLU A 26 -1.72 28.86 5.81
N GLU A 27 -2.51 28.26 6.71
CA GLU A 27 -2.03 27.28 7.68
C GLU A 27 -2.78 25.96 7.52
N ILE A 28 -2.02 24.86 7.57
CA ILE A 28 -2.50 23.51 7.35
C ILE A 28 -1.89 22.60 8.43
N GLU A 29 -2.75 21.96 9.23
CA GLU A 29 -2.35 21.00 10.24
C GLU A 29 -2.73 19.59 9.78
N LEU A 30 -1.78 18.65 9.82
CA LEU A 30 -1.90 17.29 9.30
C LEU A 30 -1.24 16.30 10.26
N GLU A 31 -2.01 15.54 11.03
CA GLU A 31 -1.52 14.46 11.91
C GLU A 31 -0.22 14.78 12.71
N GLY A 32 -0.16 15.97 13.31
CA GLY A 32 1.00 16.41 14.09
C GLY A 32 2.14 17.04 13.28
N ALA A 33 2.03 17.07 11.95
CA ALA A 33 2.73 18.00 11.09
C ALA A 33 1.95 19.32 10.98
N ARG A 34 2.66 20.42 10.83
CA ARG A 34 2.07 21.75 10.59
C ARG A 34 2.82 22.43 9.47
N ILE A 35 2.08 22.89 8.47
CA ILE A 35 2.62 23.56 7.29
C ILE A 35 2.01 24.95 7.24
N ALA A 36 2.86 25.97 7.31
CA ALA A 36 2.45 27.36 7.15
C ALA A 36 3.03 27.88 5.83
N VAL A 37 2.15 28.36 4.95
CA VAL A 37 2.54 29.11 3.76
C VAL A 37 2.41 30.59 4.10
N THR A 38 3.53 31.29 4.03
CA THR A 38 3.60 32.73 4.29
C THR A 38 3.78 33.47 2.98
N SER A 39 3.71 34.80 3.05
CA SER A 39 3.95 35.66 1.89
C SER A 39 5.34 35.42 1.26
N HIS A 40 6.32 34.97 2.04
CA HIS A 40 7.73 34.82 1.62
C HIS A 40 8.21 33.38 1.50
N ARG A 41 7.71 32.46 2.34
CA ARG A 41 8.29 31.13 2.52
C ARG A 41 7.23 30.10 2.90
N LEU A 42 7.59 28.84 2.74
CA LEU A 42 6.86 27.70 3.26
C LEU A 42 7.64 27.15 4.46
N LEU A 43 6.95 27.01 5.58
CA LEU A 43 7.46 26.47 6.84
C LEU A 43 6.79 25.11 7.08
N ALA A 44 7.57 24.06 7.25
CA ALA A 44 7.08 22.72 7.53
C ALA A 44 7.63 22.22 8.87
N PHE A 45 6.73 22.05 9.84
CA PHE A 45 6.98 21.42 11.13
C PHE A 45 6.54 19.97 11.05
N MET A 46 7.44 19.06 11.39
CA MET A 46 7.24 17.63 11.26
C MET A 46 6.88 17.00 12.61
N PRO A 47 6.08 15.91 12.63
CA PRO A 47 5.73 15.23 13.86
C PRO A 47 6.97 14.64 14.56
N GLU A 48 6.90 14.46 15.87
CA GLU A 48 8.00 13.91 16.66
C GLU A 48 8.33 12.48 16.20
N GLY A 49 9.57 12.27 15.73
CA GLY A 49 10.06 10.97 15.26
C GLY A 49 10.61 10.95 13.82
N GLY A 50 10.41 12.02 13.04
CA GLY A 50 11.03 12.18 11.72
C GLY A 50 12.51 12.60 11.77
N GLU A 51 13.26 12.37 10.68
CA GLU A 51 14.69 12.73 10.58
C GLU A 51 14.94 14.23 10.75
N ARG A 52 13.97 15.08 10.37
CA ARG A 52 14.01 16.53 10.52
C ARG A 52 12.72 17.01 11.18
N ARG A 53 12.83 17.80 12.26
CA ARG A 53 11.67 18.38 12.98
C ARG A 53 11.15 19.67 12.38
N PHE A 54 11.96 20.36 11.59
CA PHE A 54 11.64 21.62 10.95
C PHE A 54 12.39 21.73 9.61
N ASP A 55 11.69 22.14 8.57
CA ASP A 55 12.25 22.47 7.27
C ASP A 55 11.55 23.72 6.71
N HIS A 56 12.24 24.46 5.85
CA HIS A 56 11.67 25.63 5.21
C HIS A 56 12.21 25.82 3.79
N GLU A 57 11.44 26.51 2.97
CA GLU A 57 11.87 26.89 1.63
C GLU A 57 11.24 28.23 1.23
N ASP A 58 11.98 29.05 0.48
CA ASP A 58 11.43 30.30 -0.05
C ASP A 58 10.35 29.98 -1.09
N ARG A 59 9.25 30.73 -1.06
CA ARG A 59 8.06 30.48 -1.89
C ARG A 59 8.38 30.37 -3.40
N PRO A 60 9.28 31.18 -4.00
CA PRO A 60 9.63 31.03 -5.43
C PRO A 60 10.34 29.72 -5.76
N ASN A 61 10.96 29.07 -4.76
CA ASN A 61 11.70 27.82 -4.92
C ASN A 61 10.82 26.59 -4.66
N VAL A 62 9.56 26.77 -4.26
CA VAL A 62 8.59 25.68 -4.14
C VAL A 62 7.98 25.40 -5.51
N LEU A 63 8.30 24.24 -6.08
CA LEU A 63 7.94 23.90 -7.46
C LEU A 63 6.55 23.29 -7.57
N ASP A 64 6.20 22.42 -6.63
CA ASP A 64 4.94 21.68 -6.63
C ASP A 64 4.67 21.06 -5.24
N ALA A 65 3.42 20.67 -4.99
CA ALA A 65 3.05 19.85 -3.83
C ALA A 65 2.12 18.73 -4.29
N ARG A 66 2.52 17.47 -4.04
CA ARG A 66 1.78 16.27 -4.44
C ARG A 66 1.75 15.22 -3.35
N VAL A 67 0.74 14.36 -3.40
CA VAL A 67 0.64 13.19 -2.52
C VAL A 67 1.19 11.99 -3.27
N GLN A 68 2.15 11.29 -2.68
CA GLN A 68 2.69 10.05 -3.21
C GLN A 68 2.51 8.94 -2.19
N ALA A 69 1.95 7.81 -2.61
CA ALA A 69 1.85 6.64 -1.75
C ALA A 69 3.24 6.05 -1.54
N ALA A 70 3.80 6.19 -0.33
CA ALA A 70 5.09 5.62 0.04
C ALA A 70 4.91 4.21 0.61
N GLY A 71 4.34 3.30 -0.18
CA GLY A 71 4.30 1.87 0.17
C GLY A 71 5.59 1.18 -0.27
N LYS A 72 6.07 0.17 0.47
CA LYS A 72 7.06 -0.77 -0.10
C LYS A 72 6.34 -1.55 -1.21
N PRO A 73 6.71 -1.39 -2.49
CA PRO A 73 6.02 -2.07 -3.60
C PRO A 73 6.12 -3.60 -3.49
N ASP A 74 7.11 -4.09 -2.73
CA ASP A 74 7.37 -5.50 -2.52
C ASP A 74 6.17 -6.23 -1.91
N TYR A 75 5.48 -5.67 -0.91
CA TYR A 75 4.32 -6.34 -0.29
C TYR A 75 3.15 -6.50 -1.26
N LEU A 76 2.88 -5.49 -2.08
CA LEU A 76 1.84 -5.57 -3.10
C LEU A 76 2.18 -6.64 -4.15
N SER A 77 3.44 -6.68 -4.59
CA SER A 77 3.91 -7.67 -5.56
C SER A 77 3.78 -9.10 -5.02
N TRP A 78 4.13 -9.32 -3.75
CA TRP A 78 4.00 -10.61 -3.08
C TRP A 78 2.54 -11.01 -2.87
N SER A 79 1.69 -10.05 -2.51
CA SER A 79 0.24 -10.26 -2.38
C SER A 79 -0.37 -10.73 -3.71
N VAL A 80 -0.12 -10.02 -4.80
CA VAL A 80 -0.66 -10.35 -6.13
C VAL A 80 -0.14 -11.70 -6.62
N ARG A 81 1.16 -11.96 -6.51
CA ARG A 81 1.74 -13.26 -6.90
C ARG A 81 1.14 -14.41 -6.11
N SER A 82 1.05 -14.27 -4.79
CA SER A 82 0.48 -15.30 -3.91
C SER A 82 -1.00 -15.51 -4.22
N PHE A 83 -1.75 -14.46 -4.52
CA PHE A 83 -3.15 -14.55 -4.92
C PHE A 83 -3.31 -15.33 -6.23
N VAL A 84 -2.54 -14.98 -7.28
CA VAL A 84 -2.62 -15.64 -8.60
C VAL A 84 -2.23 -17.11 -8.49
N TYR A 85 -1.11 -17.43 -7.84
CA TYR A 85 -0.68 -18.82 -7.68
C TYR A 85 -1.63 -19.62 -6.78
N GLY A 86 -2.10 -19.02 -5.69
CA GLY A 86 -3.08 -19.63 -4.80
C GLY A 86 -4.39 -19.95 -5.53
N LEU A 87 -4.92 -19.00 -6.29
CA LEU A 87 -6.17 -19.16 -7.05
C LEU A 87 -6.04 -20.21 -8.15
N LEU A 88 -4.89 -20.26 -8.84
CA LEU A 88 -4.62 -21.27 -9.85
C LEU A 88 -4.57 -22.68 -9.23
N LEU A 89 -3.83 -22.86 -8.13
CA LEU A 89 -3.70 -24.16 -7.46
C LEU A 89 -5.02 -24.64 -6.87
N VAL A 90 -5.76 -23.76 -6.18
CA VAL A 90 -7.08 -24.08 -5.64
C VAL A 90 -8.06 -24.37 -6.78
N GLY A 91 -8.06 -23.57 -7.85
CA GLY A 91 -8.92 -23.77 -9.01
C GLY A 91 -8.67 -25.12 -9.70
N CYS A 92 -7.41 -25.45 -9.97
CA CYS A 92 -7.04 -26.76 -10.53
C CYS A 92 -7.40 -27.92 -9.59
N GLY A 93 -7.09 -27.80 -8.30
CA GLY A 93 -7.42 -28.82 -7.31
C GLY A 93 -8.93 -29.04 -7.18
N TYR A 94 -9.70 -27.96 -7.18
CA TYR A 94 -11.17 -27.99 -7.14
C TYR A 94 -11.75 -28.64 -8.39
N LEU A 95 -11.29 -28.26 -9.59
CA LEU A 95 -11.74 -28.85 -10.85
C LEU A 95 -11.45 -30.35 -10.92
N LEU A 96 -10.26 -30.79 -10.48
CA LEU A 96 -9.92 -32.21 -10.42
C LEU A 96 -10.86 -32.96 -9.46
N ASN A 97 -11.15 -32.39 -8.29
CA ASN A 97 -12.04 -32.99 -7.31
C ASN A 97 -13.52 -33.01 -7.78
N SER A 98 -13.98 -31.94 -8.44
CA SER A 98 -15.38 -31.80 -8.89
C SER A 98 -15.70 -32.56 -10.17
N SER A 99 -14.69 -32.86 -10.98
CA SER A 99 -14.84 -33.66 -12.22
C SER A 99 -15.37 -35.08 -11.97
N GLY A 100 -15.34 -35.55 -10.72
CA GLY A 100 -15.73 -36.91 -10.36
C GLY A 100 -14.78 -37.98 -10.90
N LEU A 101 -13.66 -37.61 -11.53
CA LEU A 101 -12.69 -38.57 -12.05
C LEU A 101 -12.18 -39.51 -10.95
N LEU A 102 -11.85 -38.96 -9.78
CA LEU A 102 -11.43 -39.75 -8.62
C LEU A 102 -12.55 -40.70 -8.17
N THR A 103 -13.78 -40.21 -8.07
CA THR A 103 -14.95 -41.00 -7.65
C THR A 103 -15.31 -42.12 -8.62
N ASN A 104 -15.23 -41.85 -9.94
CA ASN A 104 -15.56 -42.82 -10.98
C ASN A 104 -14.47 -43.90 -11.13
N LEU A 105 -13.22 -43.57 -10.84
CA LEU A 105 -12.10 -44.52 -10.90
C LEU A 105 -12.07 -45.43 -9.65
N ASP A 106 -12.41 -44.90 -8.48
CA ASP A 106 -12.47 -45.66 -7.21
C ASP A 106 -13.65 -46.68 -7.19
N GLY A 107 -14.71 -46.42 -7.97
CA GLY A 107 -15.88 -47.30 -8.09
C GLY A 107 -15.74 -48.47 -9.06
N THR A 108 -14.58 -48.66 -9.71
CA THR A 108 -14.38 -49.78 -10.65
C THR A 108 -14.06 -51.08 -9.91
N THR A 109 -15.05 -51.96 -9.75
CA THR A 109 -14.87 -53.29 -9.17
C THR A 109 -14.30 -54.31 -10.19
N PRO A 110 -13.44 -55.24 -9.76
CA PRO A 110 -12.72 -56.13 -10.66
C PRO A 110 -13.61 -57.21 -11.29
N THR A 111 -13.47 -57.42 -12.60
CA THR A 111 -13.92 -58.63 -13.30
C THR A 111 -12.70 -59.52 -13.54
N GLU A 112 -12.83 -60.82 -13.27
CA GLU A 112 -11.74 -61.80 -13.25
C GLU A 112 -11.00 -61.91 -14.59
N GLY A 113 -9.70 -61.57 -14.61
CA GLY A 113 -8.81 -61.74 -15.78
C GLY A 113 -7.40 -61.16 -15.60
N ASP A 114 -6.37 -61.92 -15.96
CA ASP A 114 -4.94 -61.56 -15.76
C ASP A 114 -4.48 -60.32 -16.56
N VAL A 115 -5.09 -60.08 -17.73
CA VAL A 115 -4.85 -58.87 -18.55
C VAL A 115 -5.45 -57.62 -17.89
N ILE A 116 -6.49 -57.80 -17.06
CA ILE A 116 -7.18 -56.71 -16.35
C ILE A 116 -6.36 -56.27 -15.13
N LEU A 117 -5.54 -57.14 -14.55
CA LEU A 117 -4.66 -56.83 -13.41
C LEU A 117 -3.63 -55.74 -13.74
N GLY A 118 -2.95 -55.82 -14.88
CA GLY A 118 -1.94 -54.81 -15.29
C GLY A 118 -2.55 -53.42 -15.55
N LEU A 119 -3.73 -53.38 -16.18
CA LEU A 119 -4.47 -52.15 -16.41
C LEU A 119 -4.99 -51.54 -15.09
N GLN A 120 -5.45 -52.37 -14.16
CA GLN A 120 -5.89 -51.91 -12.83
C GLN A 120 -4.75 -51.32 -12.02
N GLN A 121 -3.57 -51.93 -12.04
CA GLN A 121 -2.41 -51.37 -11.34
C GLN A 121 -2.04 -49.99 -11.90
N MET A 122 -2.12 -49.81 -13.21
CA MET A 122 -1.89 -48.51 -13.86
C MET A 122 -2.97 -47.47 -13.48
N VAL A 123 -4.25 -47.87 -13.48
CA VAL A 123 -5.36 -47.00 -13.06
C VAL A 123 -5.25 -46.62 -11.58
N GLY A 124 -4.96 -47.58 -10.70
CA GLY A 124 -4.76 -47.33 -9.27
C GLY A 124 -3.57 -46.41 -9.00
N MET A 125 -2.47 -46.56 -9.74
CA MET A 125 -1.32 -45.64 -9.66
C MET A 125 -1.70 -44.23 -10.13
N MET A 126 -2.50 -44.10 -11.19
CA MET A 126 -2.99 -42.82 -11.68
C MET A 126 -3.94 -42.15 -10.68
N VAL A 127 -4.89 -42.89 -10.10
CA VAL A 127 -5.79 -42.39 -9.04
C VAL A 127 -4.98 -41.93 -7.84
N SER A 128 -4.04 -42.76 -7.37
CA SER A 128 -3.17 -42.41 -6.24
C SER A 128 -2.36 -41.14 -6.54
N ALA A 129 -1.80 -41.01 -7.75
CA ALA A 129 -1.08 -39.82 -8.18
C ALA A 129 -1.98 -38.57 -8.20
N PHE A 130 -3.21 -38.67 -8.69
CA PHE A 130 -4.16 -37.55 -8.68
C PHE A 130 -4.61 -37.19 -7.27
N THR A 131 -4.87 -38.17 -6.41
CA THR A 131 -5.21 -37.95 -5.00
C THR A 131 -4.06 -37.26 -4.26
N LEU A 132 -2.81 -37.71 -4.49
CA LEU A 132 -1.63 -37.05 -3.94
C LEU A 132 -1.51 -35.61 -4.48
N LEU A 133 -1.68 -35.43 -5.78
CA LEU A 133 -1.65 -34.11 -6.42
C LEU A 133 -2.68 -33.17 -5.81
N THR A 134 -3.96 -33.56 -5.72
CA THR A 134 -5.02 -32.74 -5.13
C THR A 134 -4.81 -32.50 -3.64
N SER A 135 -4.29 -33.49 -2.91
CA SER A 135 -3.94 -33.36 -1.50
C SER A 135 -2.86 -32.32 -1.23
N VAL A 136 -2.02 -31.98 -2.22
CA VAL A 136 -1.01 -30.93 -2.13
C VAL A 136 -1.52 -29.61 -2.70
N LEU A 137 -2.20 -29.63 -3.84
CA LEU A 137 -2.68 -28.42 -4.54
C LEU A 137 -3.59 -27.56 -3.65
N LEU A 138 -4.57 -28.19 -2.97
CA LEU A 138 -5.54 -27.49 -2.15
C LEU A 138 -4.92 -26.81 -0.93
N PRO A 139 -4.15 -27.48 -0.05
CA PRO A 139 -3.56 -26.82 1.11
C PRO A 139 -2.50 -25.80 0.71
N VAL A 140 -1.64 -26.09 -0.27
CA VAL A 140 -0.62 -25.14 -0.72
C VAL A 140 -1.27 -23.90 -1.33
N GLY A 141 -2.28 -24.10 -2.18
CA GLY A 141 -3.05 -23.01 -2.75
C GLY A 141 -3.76 -22.18 -1.67
N GLY A 142 -4.36 -22.84 -0.68
CA GLY A 142 -4.99 -22.17 0.47
C GLY A 142 -4.01 -21.34 1.29
N VAL A 143 -2.81 -21.87 1.58
CA VAL A 143 -1.75 -21.14 2.28
C VAL A 143 -1.30 -19.92 1.47
N LEU A 144 -1.18 -20.02 0.16
CA LEU A 144 -0.83 -18.88 -0.69
C LEU A 144 -1.94 -17.81 -0.71
N LEU A 145 -3.21 -18.19 -0.68
CA LEU A 145 -4.31 -17.23 -0.55
C LEU A 145 -4.29 -16.53 0.82
N LEU A 146 -3.98 -17.25 1.90
CA LEU A 146 -3.78 -16.65 3.23
C LEU A 146 -2.59 -15.69 3.22
N ALA A 147 -1.47 -16.08 2.61
CA ALA A 147 -0.31 -15.21 2.46
C ALA A 147 -0.67 -13.95 1.66
N ALA A 148 -1.45 -14.08 0.59
CA ALA A 148 -1.94 -12.94 -0.17
C ALA A 148 -2.77 -11.99 0.69
N ALA A 149 -3.70 -12.52 1.49
CA ALA A 149 -4.50 -11.71 2.42
C ALA A 149 -3.62 -10.99 3.46
N VAL A 150 -2.62 -11.68 4.02
CA VAL A 150 -1.68 -11.10 4.99
C VAL A 150 -0.84 -10.00 4.34
N PHE A 151 -0.23 -10.25 3.19
CA PHE A 151 0.56 -9.23 2.48
C PHE A 151 -0.29 -8.06 2.00
N GLY A 152 -1.51 -8.31 1.57
CA GLY A 152 -2.48 -7.28 1.22
C GLY A 152 -2.86 -6.42 2.42
N ALA A 153 -3.13 -7.05 3.57
CA ALA A 153 -3.41 -6.34 4.82
C ALA A 153 -2.20 -5.52 5.27
N LEU A 154 -1.00 -6.11 5.26
CA LEU A 154 0.25 -5.40 5.56
C LEU A 154 0.50 -4.24 4.58
N TYR A 155 0.21 -4.42 3.30
CA TYR A 155 0.31 -3.34 2.32
C TYR A 155 -0.65 -2.20 2.67
N VAL A 156 -1.91 -2.49 3.00
CA VAL A 156 -2.90 -1.47 3.38
C VAL A 156 -2.49 -0.77 4.70
N THR A 157 -1.98 -1.49 5.69
CA THR A 157 -1.58 -0.90 6.97
C THR A 157 -0.26 -0.14 6.90
N THR A 158 0.65 -0.52 5.99
CA THR A 158 1.95 0.16 5.80
C THR A 158 1.93 1.20 4.70
N ARG A 159 0.80 1.35 3.98
CA ARG A 159 0.59 2.43 3.02
C ARG A 159 0.37 3.73 3.79
N SER A 160 1.47 4.37 4.19
CA SER A 160 1.49 5.79 4.54
C SER A 160 1.51 6.60 3.26
N GLU A 161 0.57 7.53 3.12
CA GLU A 161 0.67 8.53 2.06
C GLU A 161 1.70 9.59 2.51
N GLU A 162 2.53 10.08 1.61
CA GLU A 162 3.50 11.14 1.91
C GLU A 162 3.12 12.36 1.08
N LEU A 163 2.97 13.51 1.73
CA LEU A 163 2.89 14.80 1.08
C LEU A 163 4.31 15.25 0.74
N ILE A 164 4.62 15.31 -0.55
CA ILE A 164 5.92 15.71 -1.08
C ILE A 164 5.80 17.14 -1.58
N ILE A 165 6.57 18.04 -0.98
CA ILE A 165 6.73 19.43 -1.42
C ILE A 165 8.06 19.50 -2.19
N GLU A 166 7.97 19.71 -3.50
CA GLU A 166 9.13 19.81 -4.37
C GLU A 166 9.82 21.16 -4.24
N ARG A 167 11.15 21.10 -4.19
CA ARG A 167 12.01 22.28 -4.04
C ARG A 167 12.99 22.38 -5.19
N ALA A 168 13.25 23.60 -5.64
CA ALA A 168 14.24 23.86 -6.67
C ALA A 168 15.65 23.59 -6.14
N GLY A 169 16.33 22.57 -6.69
CA GLY A 169 17.73 22.28 -6.40
C GLY A 169 18.03 21.75 -4.99
N ARG A 170 17.01 21.30 -4.24
CA ARG A 170 17.14 20.66 -2.91
C ARG A 170 16.27 19.41 -2.83
N ASP A 171 16.57 18.55 -1.86
CA ASP A 171 15.74 17.38 -1.56
C ASP A 171 14.31 17.81 -1.19
N PRO A 172 13.26 17.11 -1.63
CA PRO A 172 11.89 17.50 -1.33
C PRO A 172 11.59 17.39 0.17
N ILE A 173 10.69 18.24 0.66
CA ILE A 173 10.15 18.10 2.03
C ILE A 173 9.08 17.00 1.97
N ARG A 174 9.28 15.93 2.74
CA ARG A 174 8.34 14.81 2.85
C ARG A 174 7.61 14.92 4.17
N VAL A 175 6.29 14.98 4.15
CA VAL A 175 5.45 15.02 5.35
C VAL A 175 4.60 13.75 5.37
N PRO A 176 4.74 12.86 6.38
CA PRO A 176 3.91 11.67 6.51
C PRO A 176 2.47 12.09 6.83
N VAL A 177 1.50 11.59 6.05
CA VAL A 177 0.09 11.98 6.14
C VAL A 177 -0.82 10.79 5.79
N ASN A 178 -1.95 10.64 6.47
CA ASN A 178 -2.93 9.62 6.11
C ASN A 178 -4.10 10.19 5.30
N GLY A 179 -4.31 9.65 4.09
CA GLY A 179 -5.61 9.70 3.40
C GLY A 179 -5.96 11.02 2.70
N ASP A 180 -7.26 11.27 2.57
CA ASP A 180 -7.82 12.32 1.70
C ASP A 180 -7.47 13.75 2.15
N GLU A 181 -7.18 13.97 3.44
CA GLU A 181 -6.71 15.26 3.97
C GLU A 181 -5.38 15.71 3.33
N ALA A 182 -4.51 14.75 2.96
CA ALA A 182 -3.26 15.03 2.27
C ALA A 182 -3.48 15.66 0.89
N LYS A 183 -4.51 15.20 0.16
CA LYS A 183 -4.82 15.68 -1.19
C LYS A 183 -5.36 17.10 -1.15
N ASP A 184 -6.19 17.39 -0.15
CA ASP A 184 -6.73 18.74 0.06
C ASP A 184 -5.64 19.70 0.53
N ALA A 185 -4.75 19.27 1.42
CA ALA A 185 -3.56 20.03 1.79
C ALA A 185 -2.66 20.35 0.58
N ALA A 186 -2.34 19.35 -0.25
CA ALA A 186 -1.56 19.56 -1.47
C ALA A 186 -2.22 20.58 -2.41
N ARG A 187 -3.55 20.55 -2.53
CA ARG A 187 -4.32 21.50 -3.34
C ARG A 187 -4.24 22.92 -2.78
N ARG A 188 -4.39 23.08 -1.45
CA ARG A 188 -4.30 24.38 -0.75
C ARG A 188 -2.89 24.97 -0.85
N ILE A 189 -1.84 24.16 -0.66
CA ILE A 189 -0.45 24.60 -0.83
C ILE A 189 -0.20 25.09 -2.25
N ARG A 190 -0.63 24.34 -3.28
CA ARG A 190 -0.47 24.75 -4.68
C ARG A 190 -1.23 26.05 -4.99
N ALA A 191 -2.41 26.24 -4.40
CA ALA A 191 -3.16 27.47 -4.56
C ALA A 191 -2.42 28.67 -3.93
N ALA A 192 -1.89 28.52 -2.72
CA ALA A 192 -1.16 29.58 -2.01
C ALA A 192 0.19 29.92 -2.68
N VAL A 193 0.92 28.91 -3.14
CA VAL A 193 2.22 29.09 -3.82
C VAL A 193 2.05 29.56 -5.28
N GLY A 194 0.86 29.42 -5.86
CA GLY A 194 0.56 29.84 -7.23
C GLY A 194 0.93 28.81 -8.30
N THR A 195 1.14 27.54 -7.92
CA THR A 195 1.51 26.44 -8.83
C THR A 195 0.31 25.63 -9.30
N SER A 196 -0.92 26.02 -8.94
CA SER A 196 -2.18 25.33 -9.31
C SER A 196 -2.44 25.22 -10.81
N SER A 197 -1.78 26.04 -11.64
CA SER A 197 -1.92 26.06 -13.10
C SER A 197 -1.00 25.06 -13.82
N LYS A 198 -0.06 24.42 -13.11
CA LYS A 198 0.86 23.44 -13.69
C LYS A 198 0.17 22.07 -13.78
N PRO A 199 0.20 21.39 -14.94
CA PRO A 199 -0.37 20.05 -15.07
C PRO A 199 0.32 19.12 -14.07
N SER A 200 -0.47 18.36 -13.30
CA SER A 200 0.06 17.26 -12.49
C SER A 200 0.79 16.30 -13.44
N ALA A 201 2.08 16.10 -13.22
CA ALA A 201 2.80 15.00 -13.84
C ALA A 201 2.43 13.71 -13.09
N ASP A 202 1.23 13.21 -13.38
CA ASP A 202 0.77 11.87 -12.97
C ASP A 202 1.26 10.82 -13.96
#